data_AF-A0A521QZP3-F1
#
_entry.id   AF-A0A521QZP3-F1
#
_cell.length_a   1.000
_cell.length_b   1.000
_cell.length_c   1.000
_cell.angle_alpha   90.00
_cell.angle_beta   90.00
_cell.angle_gamma   90.00
#
_symmetry.space_group_name_H-M   'P 1'
#
loop_
_entity.id
_entity.type
_entity.pdbx_description
1 polymer ?
#
loop_
_entity_poly.entity_id
_entity_poly.type
_entity_poly.pdbx_seq_one_letter_code
_entity_poly.pdbx_strand_id
1 'polypeptide(L)' 'MAIVTTRSEQACFGGTIGFYSHASTEIGAEMKFSVFVPPNGPTRPSPALYFLAGLTCTEETFMIKANALRHAA' A
#
# COMPACT_ATOMS: atom_id res chain seq x y z
N MET A 1 -11.88 14.19 7.15
CA MET A 1 -10.61 13.50 6.87
C MET A 1 -10.76 12.09 7.41
N ALA A 2 -10.66 11.05 6.56
CA ALA A 2 -10.81 9.68 7.03
C ALA A 2 -9.61 9.32 7.92
N ILE A 3 -9.86 8.74 9.09
CA ILE A 3 -8.81 8.26 9.98
C ILE A 3 -8.22 6.99 9.35
N VAL A 4 -6.91 7.00 9.13
CA VAL A 4 -6.16 5.84 8.64
C VAL A 4 -5.52 5.15 9.82
N THR A 5 -5.78 3.85 9.96
CA THR A 5 -5.21 2.98 11.00
C THR A 5 -4.09 2.14 10.39
N THR A 6 -2.90 2.20 10.97
CA THR A 6 -1.78 1.31 10.62
C THR A 6 -2.03 -0.09 11.20
N ARG A 7 -2.01 -1.11 10.35
CA ARG A 7 -2.14 -2.52 10.75
C ARG A 7 -0.79 -3.20 10.92
N SER A 8 0.14 -2.97 9.98
CA SER A 8 1.52 -3.47 10.05
C SER A 8 2.42 -2.72 9.08
N GLU A 9 3.73 -2.71 9.36
CA GLU A 9 4.76 -2.16 8.47
C GLU A 9 5.97 -3.09 8.44
N GLN A 10 6.59 -3.21 7.28
CA GLN A 10 7.71 -4.12 7.03
C GLN A 10 8.77 -3.43 6.19
N ALA A 11 10.04 -3.54 6.59
CA ALA A 11 11.15 -3.10 5.77
C ALA A 11 11.33 -4.04 4.56
N CYS A 12 11.45 -3.49 3.35
CA CYS A 12 11.62 -4.28 2.13
C CYS A 12 12.40 -3.48 1.07
N PHE A 13 13.47 -4.05 0.51
CA PHE A 13 14.32 -3.41 -0.52
C PHE A 13 14.77 -1.98 -0.16
N GLY A 14 15.04 -1.70 1.12
CA GLY A 14 15.43 -0.36 1.59
C GLY A 14 14.26 0.62 1.78
N GLY A 15 13.06 0.27 1.34
CA GLY A 15 11.81 1.00 1.59
C GLY A 15 10.95 0.33 2.67
N THR A 16 9.69 0.75 2.74
CA THR A 16 8.69 0.26 3.71
C THR A 16 7.41 -0.16 2.98
N ILE A 17 6.95 -1.38 3.25
CA ILE A 17 5.59 -1.82 2.91
C ILE A 17 4.72 -1.56 4.14
N GLY A 18 3.68 -0.74 3.99
CA GLY A 18 2.67 -0.53 5.01
C GLY A 18 1.32 -1.12 4.62
N PHE A 19 0.63 -1.68 5.61
CA PHE A 19 -0.74 -2.18 5.50
C PHE A 19 -1.64 -1.34 6.41
N TYR A 20 -2.70 -0.82 5.82
CA TYR A 20 -3.56 0.17 6.46
C TYR A 20 -5.03 -0.22 6.34
N SER A 21 -5.86 0.36 7.20
CA SER A 21 -7.30 0.38 7.02
C SER A 21 -7.91 1.75 7.27
N HIS A 22 -9.08 2.00 6.68
CA HIS A 22 -9.90 3.17 6.97
C HIS A 22 -11.39 2.84 6.82
N ALA A 23 -12.25 3.57 7.50
CA ALA A 23 -13.68 3.53 7.22
C ALA A 23 -13.95 4.29 5.90
N SER A 24 -14.49 3.62 4.88
CA SER A 24 -14.88 4.25 3.61
C SER A 24 -16.31 4.78 3.69
N THR A 25 -16.47 6.05 3.37
CA THR A 25 -17.78 6.70 3.26
C THR A 25 -18.54 6.31 2.00
N GLU A 26 -17.82 5.92 0.95
CA GLU A 26 -18.35 5.61 -0.38
C GLU A 26 -19.09 4.27 -0.38
N ILE A 27 -18.54 3.27 0.33
CA ILE A 27 -19.13 1.92 0.40
C ILE A 27 -19.68 1.56 1.79
N GLY A 28 -19.46 2.40 2.80
CA GLY A 28 -20.00 2.21 4.15
C GLY A 28 -19.36 1.08 4.96
N ALA A 29 -18.11 0.71 4.67
CA ALA A 29 -17.41 -0.39 5.33
C ALA A 29 -15.93 -0.07 5.59
N GLU A 30 -15.27 -0.85 6.47
CA GLU A 30 -13.83 -0.79 6.64
C GLU A 30 -13.13 -1.35 5.39
N MET A 31 -12.23 -0.55 4.82
CA MET A 31 -11.42 -0.91 3.66
C MET A 31 -9.96 -1.06 4.05
N LYS A 32 -9.28 -2.02 3.41
CA LYS A 32 -7.86 -2.30 3.62
C LYS A 32 -7.10 -2.00 2.34
N PHE A 33 -5.90 -1.44 2.49
CA PHE A 33 -5.00 -1.16 1.38
C PHE A 33 -3.54 -1.28 1.84
N SER A 34 -2.64 -1.42 0.88
CA SER A 34 -1.20 -1.48 1.11
C SER A 34 -0.48 -0.42 0.29
N VAL A 35 0.63 0.09 0.82
CA VAL A 35 1.47 1.10 0.16
C VAL A 35 2.92 0.67 0.32
N PHE A 36 3.68 0.70 -0.79
CA PHE A 36 5.13 0.64 -0.73
C PHE A 36 5.69 2.05 -0.88
N VAL A 37 6.51 2.47 0.08
CA VAL A 37 7.28 3.71 0.00
C VAL A 37 8.74 3.35 -0.25
N PRO A 38 9.35 3.78 -1.37
CA PRO A 38 10.73 3.46 -1.70
C PRO A 38 11.73 4.13 -0.73
N PRO A 39 13.00 3.67 -0.70
CA PRO A 39 14.06 4.32 0.07
C PRO A 39 14.14 5.81 -0.26
N ASN A 40 14.43 6.63 0.77
CA ASN A 40 14.43 8.10 0.66
C ASN A 40 13.07 8.67 0.23
N GLY A 41 11.99 8.17 0.87
CA GLY A 41 10.60 8.54 0.60
C GLY A 41 10.36 10.03 0.32
N PRO A 42 9.23 10.36 -0.32
CA PRO A 42 9.00 11.65 -0.98
C PRO A 42 9.33 12.86 -0.08
N THR A 43 10.38 13.62 -0.45
CA THR A 43 10.64 14.96 0.12
C THR A 43 9.71 16.03 -0.47
N ARG A 44 9.06 15.69 -1.58
CA ARG A 44 8.03 16.44 -2.31
C ARG A 44 7.00 15.45 -2.85
N PRO A 45 5.78 15.89 -3.24
CA PRO A 45 4.81 15.00 -3.87
C PRO A 45 5.44 14.22 -5.04
N SER A 46 5.36 12.90 -4.96
CA SER A 46 5.89 11.98 -5.96
C SER A 46 4.75 11.31 -6.73
N PRO A 47 4.98 10.82 -7.96
CA PRO A 47 4.00 10.02 -8.67
C PRO A 47 3.62 8.78 -7.87
N ALA A 48 2.33 8.43 -7.93
CA ALA A 48 1.80 7.22 -7.31
C ALA A 48 1.34 6.24 -8.40
N LEU A 49 1.71 4.97 -8.24
CA LEU A 49 1.17 3.87 -9.04
C LEU A 49 0.08 3.16 -8.23
N TYR A 50 -1.14 3.18 -8.75
CA TYR A 50 -2.25 2.39 -8.19
C TYR A 50 -2.33 1.05 -8.92
N PHE A 51 -2.19 -0.04 -8.17
CA PHE A 51 -2.40 -1.38 -8.68
C PHE A 51 -3.76 -1.91 -8.20
N LEU A 52 -4.59 -2.37 -9.13
CA LEU A 52 -5.88 -2.99 -8.83
C LEU A 52 -5.73 -4.50 -8.97
N ALA A 53 -5.92 -5.21 -7.85
CA ALA A 53 -5.77 -6.65 -7.82
C ALA A 53 -6.92 -7.38 -8.54
N GLY A 54 -6.63 -8.59 -9.00
CA GLY A 54 -7.59 -9.43 -9.72
C GLY A 54 -8.60 -10.11 -8.81
N LEU A 55 -9.44 -10.97 -9.41
CA LEU A 55 -10.40 -11.80 -8.68
C LEU A 55 -9.69 -12.61 -7.58
N THR A 56 -10.36 -12.80 -6.44
CA THR A 56 -9.88 -13.50 -5.24
C THR A 56 -8.63 -12.91 -4.57
N CYS A 57 -8.14 -11.74 -5.00
CA CYS A 57 -6.97 -11.11 -4.41
C CYS A 57 -7.32 -10.15 -3.25
N THR A 58 -6.30 -9.83 -2.46
CA THR A 58 -6.33 -8.84 -1.36
C THR A 58 -5.23 -7.80 -1.55
N GLU A 59 -5.15 -6.82 -0.64
CA GLU A 59 -4.10 -5.80 -0.61
C GLU A 59 -2.68 -6.39 -0.42
N GLU A 60 -2.57 -7.62 0.06
CA GLU A 60 -1.30 -8.31 0.27
C GLU A 60 -0.77 -8.97 -1.01
N THR A 61 -1.66 -9.33 -1.93
CA THR A 61 -1.33 -10.25 -3.03
C THR A 61 -0.29 -9.66 -3.98
N PHE A 62 -0.44 -8.38 -4.35
CA PHE A 62 0.50 -7.70 -5.24
C PHE A 62 1.88 -7.54 -4.61
N MET A 63 1.92 -7.09 -3.36
CA MET A 63 3.16 -6.87 -2.61
C MET A 63 4.02 -8.13 -2.54
N ILE A 64 3.38 -9.31 -2.44
CA ILE A 64 4.06 -10.60 -2.33
C ILE A 64 4.42 -11.19 -3.71
N LYS A 65 3.49 -11.18 -4.67
CA LYS A 65 3.62 -12.02 -5.89
C LYS A 65 4.15 -11.29 -7.12
N ALA A 66 4.04 -9.96 -7.18
CA ALA A 66 4.34 -9.22 -8.41
C ALA A 66 5.84 -9.00 -8.66
N ASN A 67 6.69 -9.22 -7.66
CA ASN A 67 8.12 -8.86 -7.68
C ASN A 67 8.38 -7.37 -8.05
N ALA A 68 7.36 -6.51 -7.89
CA ALA A 68 7.42 -5.11 -8.31
C ALA A 68 8.26 -4.23 -7.38
N LEU A 69 8.35 -4.59 -6.10
CA LEU A 69 8.97 -3.75 -5.05
C LEU A 69 10.45 -3.47 -5.31
N ARG A 70 11.17 -4.45 -5.86
CA ARG A 70 12.58 -4.29 -6.26
C ARG A 70 12.75 -3.26 -7.38
N HIS A 71 11.75 -3.10 -8.25
CA HIS A 71 11.78 -2.14 -9.35
C HIS A 71 11.27 -0.76 -8.94
N ALA A 72 10.45 -0.69 -7.89
CA ALA A 72 9.97 0.55 -7.33
C ALA A 72 10.97 1.21 -6.36
N ALA A 73 11.92 0.43 -5.82
CA ALA A 73 12.94 0.87 -4.88
C ALA A 73 14.09 1.68 -5.52
#